data_AF-M4WYE8-F1
#
_entry.id   AF-M4WYE8-F1
#
_cell.length_a   1.000
_cell.length_b   1.000
_cell.length_c   1.000
_cell.angle_alpha   90.00
_cell.angle_beta   90.00
_cell.angle_gamma   90.00
#
_symmetry.space_group_name_H-M   'P 1'
#
loop_
_entity.id
_entity.type
_entity.pdbx_description
1 polymer ?
#
loop_
_entity_poly.entity_id
_entity_poly.type
_entity_poly.pdbx_seq_one_letter_code
_entity_poly.pdbx_strand_id
1 'polypeptide(L)'
;FYVTWANRSTEAENCEVNGKMFKNVLDVVLPNCPGLKHISLQTGRKHYVGPFESRGVESHDPPFTEDLPRLNVKNFYYTLEDILFKEVAKKEGLSWSIHRPGNIFGFSPYSMMNLVGTLSVYATICKHEGVPLRFPGSKAAWDGYSDCSDADLIAEHHIWAAVDPYAKNEAFNLSN
;
A
#
# COMPACT_ATOMS: atom_id res chain seq x y z
N PHE A 1 -1.08 -10.53 -8.68
CA PHE A 1 -1.29 -9.62 -7.54
C PHE A 1 -0.04 -9.61 -6.70
N TYR A 2 0.44 -8.44 -6.30
CA TYR A 2 1.67 -8.29 -5.51
C TYR A 2 1.50 -7.23 -4.43
N VAL A 3 1.84 -7.60 -3.21
CA VAL A 3 1.90 -6.71 -2.03
C VAL A 3 3.20 -7.01 -1.30
N THR A 4 3.89 -5.96 -0.84
CA THR A 4 5.14 -6.11 -0.08
C THR A 4 5.27 -5.00 0.93
N TRP A 5 5.91 -5.32 2.05
CA TRP A 5 6.56 -4.31 2.86
C TRP A 5 7.67 -4.94 3.69
N ALA A 6 8.89 -4.97 3.19
CA ALA A 6 10.06 -5.31 4.00
C ALA A 6 10.54 -4.04 4.72
N ASN A 7 10.24 -3.92 6.01
CA ASN A 7 10.62 -2.75 6.80
C ASN A 7 12.14 -2.73 7.08
N ARG A 8 12.76 -1.57 6.86
CA ARG A 8 14.16 -1.25 7.14
C ARG A 8 14.26 0.08 7.85
N SER A 9 15.43 0.35 8.42
CA SER A 9 15.67 1.52 9.25
C SER A 9 15.62 2.83 8.48
N THR A 10 15.93 2.79 7.17
CA THR A 10 15.88 3.96 6.29
C THR A 10 15.04 3.72 5.05
N GLU A 11 14.49 4.78 4.46
CA GLU A 11 13.70 4.65 3.22
C GLU A 11 14.56 4.23 2.03
N ALA A 12 15.85 4.59 2.02
CA ALA A 12 16.79 4.12 1.00
C ALA A 12 16.95 2.60 1.03
N GLU A 13 17.05 1.99 2.21
CA GLU A 13 17.08 0.53 2.36
C GLU A 13 15.72 -0.10 2.04
N ASN A 14 14.60 0.57 2.36
CA ASN A 14 13.27 0.13 1.94
C ASN A 14 13.18 0.08 0.40
N CYS A 15 13.65 1.11 -0.32
CA CYS A 15 13.72 1.13 -1.78
C CYS A 15 14.52 -0.06 -2.32
N GLU A 16 15.70 -0.32 -1.75
CA GLU A 16 16.57 -1.42 -2.18
C GLU A 16 15.90 -2.79 -1.97
N VAL A 17 15.43 -3.08 -0.75
CA VAL A 17 14.92 -4.41 -0.40
C VAL A 17 13.58 -4.69 -1.08
N ASN A 18 12.63 -3.76 -1.04
CA ASN A 18 11.33 -3.95 -1.68
C ASN A 18 11.45 -3.99 -3.21
N GLY A 19 12.32 -3.15 -3.79
CA GLY A 19 12.62 -3.18 -5.21
C GLY A 19 13.21 -4.51 -5.65
N LYS A 20 14.21 -5.05 -4.91
CA LYS A 20 14.79 -6.37 -5.17
C LYS A 20 13.76 -7.50 -5.07
N MET A 21 12.93 -7.50 -4.04
CA MET A 21 11.87 -8.52 -3.88
C MET A 21 10.93 -8.53 -5.08
N PHE A 22 10.45 -7.36 -5.49
CA PHE A 22 9.51 -7.27 -6.60
C PHE A 22 10.18 -7.65 -7.93
N LYS A 23 11.40 -7.16 -8.16
CA LYS A 23 12.18 -7.49 -9.35
C LYS A 23 12.43 -9.00 -9.46
N ASN A 24 12.79 -9.67 -8.37
CA ASN A 24 13.00 -11.13 -8.37
C ASN A 24 11.74 -11.89 -8.80
N VAL A 25 10.55 -11.45 -8.36
CA VAL A 25 9.28 -12.04 -8.80
C VAL A 25 9.08 -11.85 -10.30
N LEU A 26 9.25 -10.62 -10.80
CA LEU A 26 9.04 -10.30 -12.21
C LEU A 26 10.05 -11.00 -13.13
N ASP A 27 11.32 -11.05 -12.75
CA ASP A 27 12.39 -11.69 -13.52
C ASP A 27 12.14 -13.19 -13.73
N VAL A 28 11.41 -13.84 -12.80
CA VAL A 28 11.01 -15.25 -12.93
C VAL A 28 9.68 -15.38 -13.67
N VAL A 29 8.66 -14.60 -13.30
CA VAL A 29 7.30 -14.78 -13.84
C VAL A 29 7.20 -14.36 -15.31
N LEU A 30 7.80 -13.23 -15.69
CA LEU A 30 7.64 -12.67 -17.04
C LEU A 30 8.13 -13.60 -18.17
N PRO A 31 9.34 -14.20 -18.10
CA PRO A 31 9.80 -15.11 -19.15
C PRO A 31 9.13 -16.49 -19.11
N ASN A 32 8.67 -16.94 -17.94
CA ASN A 32 8.15 -18.32 -17.76
C ASN A 32 6.61 -18.42 -17.86
N CYS A 33 5.88 -17.31 -17.86
CA CYS A 33 4.42 -17.30 -17.94
C CYS A 33 3.94 -16.61 -19.24
N PRO A 34 3.88 -17.33 -20.38
CA PRO A 34 3.45 -16.74 -21.64
C PRO A 34 2.02 -16.19 -21.57
N GLY A 35 1.15 -16.82 -20.77
CA GLY A 35 -0.25 -16.41 -20.56
C GLY A 35 -0.46 -15.27 -19.57
N LEU A 36 0.58 -14.67 -18.99
CA LEU A 36 0.42 -13.55 -18.04
C LEU A 36 -0.22 -12.35 -18.75
N LYS A 37 -1.32 -11.84 -18.18
CA LYS A 37 -2.11 -10.72 -18.75
C LYS A 37 -2.03 -9.41 -17.97
N HIS A 38 -1.84 -9.49 -16.66
CA HIS A 38 -1.96 -8.32 -15.79
C HIS A 38 -1.09 -8.43 -14.54
N ILE A 39 -0.45 -7.33 -14.14
CA ILE A 39 0.25 -7.18 -12.86
C ILE A 39 -0.46 -6.12 -12.04
N SER A 40 -1.08 -6.54 -10.95
CA SER A 40 -1.73 -5.65 -10.01
C SER A 40 -0.85 -5.48 -8.76
N LEU A 41 -0.45 -4.24 -8.47
CA LEU A 41 0.52 -3.85 -7.45
C LEU A 41 -0.16 -3.03 -6.33
N GLN A 42 -0.01 -3.45 -5.08
CA GLN A 42 -0.47 -2.66 -3.93
C GLN A 42 0.65 -1.78 -3.38
N THR A 43 0.37 -0.48 -3.22
CA THR A 43 1.21 0.49 -2.50
C THR A 43 0.43 1.07 -1.31
N GLY A 44 0.13 2.38 -1.30
CA GLY A 44 -0.69 3.00 -0.25
C GLY A 44 -0.59 4.51 -0.18
N ARG A 45 -1.32 5.10 0.76
CA ARG A 45 -1.41 6.56 0.95
C ARG A 45 -0.09 7.28 1.23
N LYS A 46 0.96 6.57 1.67
CA LYS A 46 2.33 7.14 1.74
C LYS A 46 2.85 7.66 0.41
N HIS A 47 2.21 7.32 -0.72
CA HIS A 47 2.49 7.96 -2.01
C HIS A 47 2.33 9.50 -1.93
N TYR A 48 1.35 9.99 -1.16
CA TYR A 48 1.01 11.41 -1.09
C TYR A 48 1.62 12.14 0.11
N VAL A 49 1.93 11.40 1.18
CA VAL A 49 2.44 11.96 2.45
C VAL A 49 3.92 11.69 2.72
N GLY A 50 4.55 10.82 1.92
CA GLY A 50 5.95 10.46 2.09
C GLY A 50 6.18 9.27 3.06
N PRO A 51 7.44 8.84 3.21
CA PRO A 51 7.82 7.76 4.11
C PRO A 51 7.67 8.15 5.59
N PHE A 52 7.57 7.18 6.49
CA PHE A 52 7.41 7.48 7.93
C PHE A 52 8.55 8.33 8.53
N GLU A 53 9.74 8.28 7.93
CA GLU A 53 10.91 9.05 8.36
C GLU A 53 10.95 10.49 7.83
N SER A 54 10.08 10.89 6.88
CA SER A 54 10.13 12.21 6.28
C SER A 54 9.65 13.29 7.24
N ARG A 55 10.55 13.73 8.13
CA ARG A 55 10.34 14.91 8.98
C ARG A 55 10.55 16.17 8.15
N GLY A 56 9.56 17.07 8.17
CA GLY A 56 9.66 18.40 7.55
C GLY A 56 9.49 18.43 6.03
N VAL A 57 9.07 17.32 5.42
CA VAL A 57 8.63 17.30 4.02
C VAL A 57 7.17 17.70 3.98
N GLU A 58 6.86 18.71 3.18
CA GLU A 58 5.48 19.12 2.92
C GLU A 58 4.79 18.02 2.12
N SER A 59 3.80 17.37 2.74
CA SER A 59 2.88 16.48 2.03
C SER A 59 1.94 17.29 1.17
N HIS A 60 1.27 16.65 0.20
CA HIS A 60 0.15 17.28 -0.49
C HIS A 60 -0.99 17.63 0.48
N ASP A 61 -1.87 18.53 0.06
CA ASP A 61 -3.12 18.81 0.76
C ASP A 61 -4.18 17.75 0.42
N PRO A 62 -4.93 17.24 1.41
CA PRO A 62 -6.05 16.33 1.16
C PRO A 62 -7.29 17.09 0.62
N PRO A 63 -8.21 16.43 -0.10
CA PRO A 63 -8.21 15.00 -0.43
C PRO A 63 -7.19 14.65 -1.53
N PHE A 64 -6.50 13.51 -1.35
CA PHE A 64 -5.47 13.08 -2.29
C PHE A 64 -6.07 12.49 -3.56
N THR A 65 -5.67 12.99 -4.72
CA THR A 65 -6.05 12.47 -6.04
C THR A 65 -4.84 11.83 -6.73
N GLU A 66 -5.09 10.89 -7.64
CA GLU A 66 -4.07 10.03 -8.26
C GLU A 66 -3.17 10.75 -9.26
N ASP A 67 -3.63 11.91 -9.77
CA ASP A 67 -2.92 12.81 -10.66
C ASP A 67 -1.95 13.76 -9.93
N LEU A 68 -1.96 13.78 -8.60
CA LEU A 68 -0.96 14.51 -7.82
C LEU A 68 0.45 14.01 -8.15
N PRO A 69 1.42 14.93 -8.33
CA PRO A 69 2.78 14.53 -8.65
C PRO A 69 3.43 13.80 -7.46
N ARG A 70 4.42 12.96 -7.73
CA ARG A 70 5.25 12.38 -6.67
C ARG A 70 5.92 13.50 -5.86
N LEU A 71 5.99 13.31 -4.55
CA LEU A 71 6.83 14.16 -3.69
C LEU A 71 8.31 14.02 -4.06
N ASN A 72 9.09 15.09 -3.89
CA ASN A 72 10.53 15.09 -4.12
C ASN A 72 11.31 14.44 -2.95
N VAL A 73 11.00 13.17 -2.67
CA VAL A 73 11.62 12.36 -1.62
C VAL A 73 11.81 10.93 -2.10
N LYS A 74 12.69 10.18 -1.43
CA LYS A 74 12.74 8.73 -1.61
C LYS A 74 11.46 8.12 -1.07
N ASN A 75 10.88 7.19 -1.81
CA ASN A 75 9.75 6.38 -1.39
C ASN A 75 9.82 5.06 -2.14
N PHE A 76 9.80 3.94 -1.43
CA PHE A 76 9.90 2.63 -2.06
C PHE A 76 8.70 2.35 -2.97
N TYR A 77 7.55 3.01 -2.77
CA TYR A 77 6.43 2.93 -3.71
C TYR A 77 6.83 3.41 -5.11
N TYR A 78 7.53 4.53 -5.21
CA TYR A 78 7.99 5.05 -6.50
C TYR A 78 8.97 4.07 -7.16
N THR A 79 9.85 3.45 -6.38
CA THR A 79 10.76 2.40 -6.87
C THR A 79 10.00 1.21 -7.44
N LEU A 80 8.92 0.75 -6.78
CA LEU A 80 8.09 -0.36 -7.27
C LEU A 80 7.34 0.01 -8.56
N GLU A 81 6.77 1.21 -8.62
CA GLU A 81 6.09 1.73 -9.82
C GLU A 81 7.06 1.81 -11.02
N ASP A 82 8.27 2.35 -10.82
CA ASP A 82 9.27 2.48 -11.89
C ASP A 82 9.74 1.12 -12.40
N ILE A 83 9.91 0.13 -11.50
CA ILE A 83 10.19 -1.26 -11.88
C ILE A 83 9.02 -1.83 -12.68
N LEU A 84 7.78 -1.67 -12.20
CA LEU A 84 6.59 -2.15 -12.87
C LEU A 84 6.52 -1.62 -14.31
N PHE A 85 6.59 -0.29 -14.48
CA PHE A 85 6.50 0.35 -15.79
C PHE A 85 7.60 -0.11 -16.75
N LYS A 86 8.84 -0.23 -16.25
CA LYS A 86 9.96 -0.74 -17.05
C LYS A 86 9.75 -2.18 -17.50
N GLU A 87 9.22 -3.04 -16.64
CA GLU A 87 9.06 -4.46 -16.95
C GLU A 87 7.85 -4.74 -17.86
N VAL A 88 6.73 -4.05 -17.67
CA VAL A 88 5.55 -4.20 -18.55
C VAL A 88 5.81 -3.69 -19.96
N ALA A 89 6.63 -2.65 -20.14
CA ALA A 89 7.02 -2.14 -21.45
C ALA A 89 7.76 -3.18 -22.32
N LYS A 90 8.31 -4.25 -21.72
CA LYS A 90 9.02 -5.31 -22.45
C LYS A 90 8.09 -6.40 -23.01
N LYS A 91 6.83 -6.43 -22.59
CA LYS A 91 5.87 -7.48 -22.98
C LYS A 91 4.60 -6.84 -23.52
N GLU A 92 4.43 -6.89 -24.83
CA GLU A 92 3.24 -6.38 -25.50
C GLU A 92 1.96 -7.04 -24.94
N GLY A 93 0.93 -6.22 -24.68
CA GLY A 93 -0.35 -6.66 -24.14
C GLY A 93 -0.35 -7.01 -22.64
N LEU A 94 0.78 -6.89 -21.93
CA LEU A 94 0.80 -6.97 -20.47
C LEU A 94 0.33 -5.65 -19.87
N SER A 95 -0.77 -5.69 -19.14
CA SER A 95 -1.34 -4.51 -18.45
C SER A 95 -0.96 -4.48 -16.98
N TRP A 96 -1.20 -3.34 -16.32
CA TRP A 96 -0.96 -3.19 -14.90
C TRP A 96 -2.03 -2.35 -14.18
N SER A 97 -2.05 -2.40 -12.86
CA SER A 97 -2.80 -1.48 -12.01
C SER A 97 -2.06 -1.24 -10.69
N ILE A 98 -2.20 -0.04 -10.11
CA ILE A 98 -1.64 0.30 -8.80
C ILE A 98 -2.77 0.65 -7.83
N HIS A 99 -2.78 0.06 -6.64
CA HIS A 99 -3.83 0.27 -5.63
C HIS A 99 -3.23 0.94 -4.39
N ARG A 100 -3.81 2.07 -3.98
CA ARG A 100 -3.28 2.96 -2.92
C ARG A 100 -4.24 3.02 -1.72
N PRO A 101 -4.34 1.96 -0.89
CA PRO A 101 -5.17 2.00 0.32
C PRO A 101 -4.61 2.94 1.40
N GLY A 102 -5.50 3.38 2.29
CA GLY A 102 -5.17 4.05 3.55
C GLY A 102 -4.84 3.04 4.66
N ASN A 103 -5.35 3.29 5.87
CA ASN A 103 -5.24 2.35 6.98
C ASN A 103 -6.10 1.11 6.71
N ILE A 104 -5.47 -0.06 6.63
CA ILE A 104 -6.18 -1.30 6.29
C ILE A 104 -6.89 -1.86 7.52
N PHE A 105 -8.19 -2.10 7.39
CA PHE A 105 -9.00 -2.83 8.35
C PHE A 105 -9.20 -4.24 7.81
N GLY A 106 -8.72 -5.25 8.53
CA GLY A 106 -8.78 -6.63 8.08
C GLY A 106 -8.19 -7.60 9.08
N PHE A 107 -7.99 -8.84 8.64
CA PHE A 107 -7.51 -9.92 9.50
C PHE A 107 -6.28 -10.62 8.92
N SER A 108 -5.15 -10.47 9.61
CA SER A 108 -3.98 -11.33 9.45
C SER A 108 -3.08 -11.21 10.69
N PRO A 109 -2.89 -12.29 11.47
CA PRO A 109 -1.99 -12.26 12.62
C PRO A 109 -0.51 -12.15 12.23
N TYR A 110 -0.17 -12.33 10.95
CA TYR A 110 1.20 -12.20 10.42
C TYR A 110 1.45 -10.85 9.75
N SER A 111 0.43 -10.00 9.63
CA SER A 111 0.60 -8.66 9.05
C SER A 111 1.48 -7.79 9.95
N MET A 112 2.43 -7.10 9.32
CA MET A 112 3.28 -6.12 9.99
C MET A 112 2.56 -4.79 10.28
N MET A 113 1.41 -4.54 9.64
CA MET A 113 0.55 -3.36 9.88
C MET A 113 -0.89 -3.83 10.04
N ASN A 114 -1.28 -4.17 11.27
CA ASN A 114 -2.64 -4.61 11.57
C ASN A 114 -3.24 -3.77 12.70
N LEU A 115 -3.96 -2.72 12.34
CA LEU A 115 -4.58 -1.82 13.32
C LEU A 115 -5.68 -2.53 14.12
N VAL A 116 -6.60 -3.23 13.45
CA VAL A 116 -7.72 -3.93 14.09
C VAL A 116 -7.22 -5.01 15.05
N GLY A 117 -6.25 -5.82 14.62
CA GLY A 117 -5.64 -6.86 15.45
C GLY A 117 -4.93 -6.28 16.66
N THR A 118 -4.14 -5.21 16.48
CA THR A 118 -3.43 -4.54 17.58
C THR A 118 -4.40 -3.95 18.62
N LEU A 119 -5.44 -3.25 18.17
CA LEU A 119 -6.45 -2.67 19.06
C LEU A 119 -7.29 -3.74 19.77
N SER A 120 -7.58 -4.85 19.09
CA SER A 120 -8.30 -5.98 19.69
C SER A 120 -7.49 -6.63 20.82
N VAL A 121 -6.17 -6.80 20.63
CA VAL A 121 -5.25 -7.29 21.67
C VAL A 121 -5.21 -6.31 22.85
N TYR A 122 -5.04 -5.01 22.59
CA TYR A 122 -5.07 -3.97 23.63
C TYR A 122 -6.37 -4.02 24.44
N ALA A 123 -7.52 -4.07 23.77
CA ALA A 123 -8.82 -4.15 24.44
C ALA A 123 -9.00 -5.43 25.25
N THR A 124 -8.48 -6.56 24.77
CA THR A 124 -8.52 -7.84 25.48
C THR A 124 -7.69 -7.79 26.76
N ILE A 125 -6.50 -7.17 26.72
CA ILE A 125 -5.66 -6.95 27.91
C ILE A 125 -6.40 -6.05 28.91
N CYS A 126 -6.94 -4.91 28.47
CA CYS A 126 -7.70 -4.02 29.35
C CYS A 126 -8.87 -4.75 30.04
N LYS A 127 -9.59 -5.59 29.29
CA LYS A 127 -10.68 -6.40 29.82
C LYS A 127 -10.20 -7.41 30.85
N HIS A 128 -9.08 -8.10 30.59
CA HIS A 128 -8.51 -9.08 31.50
C HIS A 128 -8.03 -8.46 32.82
N GLU A 129 -7.38 -7.30 32.74
CA GLU A 129 -6.85 -6.58 33.90
C GLU A 129 -7.91 -5.74 34.65
N GLY A 130 -9.12 -5.64 34.11
CA GLY A 130 -10.20 -4.84 34.71
C GLY A 130 -9.94 -3.33 34.67
N VAL A 131 -9.14 -2.85 33.71
CA VAL A 131 -8.80 -1.43 33.54
C VAL A 131 -9.60 -0.79 32.40
N PRO A 132 -9.82 0.54 32.42
CA PRO A 132 -10.51 1.23 31.33
C PRO A 132 -9.76 1.13 30.01
N LEU A 133 -10.50 1.05 28.90
CA LEU A 133 -9.96 1.18 27.54
C LEU A 133 -9.63 2.66 27.28
N ARG A 134 -8.38 3.06 27.50
CA ARG A 134 -7.94 4.45 27.30
C ARG A 134 -7.49 4.66 25.86
N PHE A 135 -7.87 5.78 25.26
CA PHE A 135 -7.49 6.10 23.88
C PHE A 135 -5.98 6.45 23.78
N PRO A 136 -5.16 5.69 23.03
CA PRO A 136 -3.72 5.92 22.95
C PRO A 136 -3.34 6.80 21.75
N GLY A 137 -4.06 7.90 21.54
CA GLY A 137 -3.91 8.74 20.34
C GLY A 137 -3.90 10.24 20.61
N SER A 138 -3.84 11.01 19.54
CA SER A 138 -3.85 12.48 19.58
C SER A 138 -5.27 13.04 19.49
N LYS A 139 -5.45 14.31 19.85
CA LYS A 139 -6.73 15.02 19.71
C LYS A 139 -7.25 15.02 18.27
N ALA A 140 -6.35 15.16 17.29
CA ALA A 140 -6.73 15.15 15.88
C ALA A 140 -7.29 13.79 15.44
N ALA A 141 -6.74 12.68 15.94
CA ALA A 141 -7.26 11.34 15.66
C ALA A 141 -8.57 11.04 16.42
N TRP A 142 -8.83 11.71 17.53
CA TRP A 142 -10.04 11.54 18.35
C TRP A 142 -11.22 12.38 17.84
N ASP A 143 -10.99 13.67 17.59
CA ASP A 143 -12.03 14.64 17.22
C ASP A 143 -12.13 14.87 15.70
N GLY A 144 -11.12 14.48 14.93
CA GLY A 144 -11.03 14.72 13.50
C GLY A 144 -11.67 13.63 12.64
N TYR A 145 -11.77 13.90 11.34
CA TYR A 145 -12.22 12.90 10.37
C TYR A 145 -11.10 11.91 10.05
N SER A 146 -11.48 10.66 9.87
CA SER A 146 -10.58 9.58 9.44
C SER A 146 -11.37 8.64 8.54
N ASP A 147 -10.66 8.02 7.62
CA ASP A 147 -11.15 6.95 6.77
C ASP A 147 -10.25 5.71 6.91
N CYS A 148 -10.69 4.62 6.29
CA CYS A 148 -9.96 3.35 6.28
C CYS A 148 -10.24 2.61 4.97
N SER A 149 -9.50 1.53 4.75
CA SER A 149 -9.66 0.67 3.60
C SER A 149 -9.90 -0.76 4.09
N ASP A 150 -11.08 -1.30 3.82
CA ASP A 150 -11.41 -2.68 4.14
C ASP A 150 -10.58 -3.66 3.29
N ALA A 151 -10.07 -4.72 3.90
CA ALA A 151 -9.21 -5.70 3.25
C ALA A 151 -9.92 -6.50 2.15
N ASP A 152 -11.21 -6.81 2.34
CA ASP A 152 -12.00 -7.52 1.32
C ASP A 152 -12.32 -6.56 0.16
N LEU A 153 -12.65 -5.29 0.46
CA LEU A 153 -12.82 -4.26 -0.57
C LEU A 153 -11.53 -4.04 -1.37
N ILE A 154 -10.36 -4.07 -0.71
CA ILE A 154 -9.05 -4.07 -1.39
C ILE A 154 -8.94 -5.25 -2.35
N ALA A 155 -9.27 -6.47 -1.92
CA ALA A 155 -9.23 -7.63 -2.77
C ALA A 155 -10.18 -7.51 -3.97
N GLU A 156 -11.42 -7.04 -3.76
CA GLU A 156 -12.40 -6.77 -4.82
C GLU A 156 -11.87 -5.76 -5.83
N HIS A 157 -11.26 -4.68 -5.37
CA HIS A 157 -10.70 -3.64 -6.23
C HIS A 157 -9.50 -4.14 -7.05
N HIS A 158 -8.64 -4.97 -6.46
CA HIS A 158 -7.58 -5.68 -7.17
C HIS A 158 -8.17 -6.58 -8.29
N ILE A 159 -9.22 -7.34 -7.99
CA ILE A 159 -9.89 -8.22 -8.95
C ILE A 159 -10.52 -7.41 -10.08
N TRP A 160 -11.25 -6.34 -9.74
CA TRP A 160 -11.86 -5.43 -10.71
C TRP A 160 -10.82 -4.91 -11.71
N ALA A 161 -9.72 -4.31 -11.24
CA ALA A 161 -8.71 -3.77 -12.14
C ALA A 161 -8.02 -4.84 -12.99
N ALA A 162 -7.93 -6.07 -12.48
CA ALA A 162 -7.38 -7.20 -13.22
C ALA A 162 -8.26 -7.68 -14.37
N VAL A 163 -9.58 -7.44 -14.35
CA VAL A 163 -10.52 -7.94 -15.39
C VAL A 163 -11.17 -6.84 -16.22
N ASP A 164 -11.34 -5.63 -15.68
CA ASP A 164 -11.99 -4.52 -16.36
C ASP A 164 -11.03 -3.86 -17.38
N PRO A 165 -11.42 -3.69 -18.66
CA PRO A 165 -10.60 -3.02 -19.66
C PRO A 165 -10.41 -1.51 -19.41
N TYR A 166 -11.31 -0.84 -18.70
CA TYR A 166 -11.23 0.59 -18.39
C TYR A 166 -10.30 0.90 -17.21
N ALA A 167 -9.91 -0.12 -16.45
CA ALA A 167 -9.02 0.01 -15.30
C ALA A 167 -7.54 -0.29 -15.62
N LYS A 168 -7.21 -0.52 -16.90
CA LYS A 168 -5.85 -0.93 -17.30
C LYS A 168 -4.90 0.27 -17.33
N ASN A 169 -3.72 0.04 -16.79
CA ASN A 169 -2.58 0.95 -16.78
C ASN A 169 -2.84 2.24 -15.99
N GLU A 170 -3.56 2.10 -14.89
CA GLU A 170 -3.97 3.20 -14.03
C GLU A 170 -3.61 2.94 -12.55
N ALA A 171 -3.43 4.03 -11.82
CA ALA A 171 -3.32 4.01 -10.37
C ALA A 171 -4.62 4.49 -9.75
N PHE A 172 -5.05 3.84 -8.67
CA PHE A 172 -6.31 4.12 -8.00
C PHE A 172 -6.12 4.18 -6.49
N ASN A 173 -6.68 5.22 -5.88
CA ASN A 173 -6.98 5.28 -4.46
C ASN A 173 -8.03 4.21 -4.10
N LEU A 174 -8.04 3.81 -2.84
CA LEU A 174 -9.11 2.95 -2.33
C LEU A 174 -9.36 3.16 -0.84
N SER A 175 -10.58 3.55 -0.51
CA SER A 175 -11.13 3.66 0.85
C SER A 175 -12.58 3.17 0.85
N ASN A 176 -13.14 2.94 2.04
CA ASN A 176 -14.57 2.62 2.22
C ASN A 176 -15.47 3.79 1.83
#